data_AF-A0A9D5NB65-F1
#
_entry.id   AF-A0A9D5NB65-F1
#
_cell.length_a   1.000
_cell.length_b   1.000
_cell.length_c   1.000
_cell.angle_alpha   90.00
_cell.angle_beta   90.00
_cell.angle_gamma   90.00
#
_symmetry.space_group_name_H-M   'P 1'
#
loop_
_entity.id
_entity.type
_entity.pdbx_description
1 polymer ?
#
loop_
_entity_poly.entity_id
_entity_poly.type
_entity_poly.pdbx_seq_one_letter_code
_entity_poly.pdbx_strand_id
1 'polypeptide(L)'
;MFTGKETGIDPGGRGNPHMISRDLVDQFGALLRDHEKSNATIEKYTRDVRTFIAWLDEADAAAAAEQEQNRTGHAVDRETVRRFKQYLKENYRITSANSMLSALNTFFKFMGWQECSVMIFKTQRVA
;
A
#
# COMPACT_ATOMS: atom_id res chain seq x y z
N MET A 1 6.97 22.86 19.42
CA MET A 1 5.52 23.14 19.32
C MET A 1 5.03 22.49 18.04
N PHE A 2 4.55 21.25 18.14
CA PHE A 2 4.01 20.53 17.00
C PHE A 2 2.52 20.87 16.90
N THR A 3 2.17 21.77 16.00
CA THR A 3 0.77 22.11 15.72
C THR A 3 0.13 20.92 15.01
N GLY A 4 -0.74 20.23 15.73
CA GLY A 4 -1.61 19.19 15.17
C GLY A 4 -2.40 19.75 14.00
N LYS A 5 -2.31 19.06 12.86
CA LYS A 5 -3.26 19.20 11.76
C LYS A 5 -4.32 18.14 11.98
N GLU A 6 -5.50 18.62 12.35
CA GLU A 6 -6.75 17.89 12.37
C GLU A 6 -6.94 17.15 11.03
N THR A 7 -6.87 15.82 11.04
CA THR A 7 -7.43 15.01 9.96
C THR A 7 -8.80 14.56 10.43
N GLY A 8 -9.83 15.20 9.88
CA GLY A 8 -11.22 14.90 10.18
C GLY A 8 -11.52 13.42 9.97
N ILE A 9 -11.90 12.75 11.05
CA ILE A 9 -12.55 11.44 11.00
C ILE A 9 -13.97 11.71 10.52
N ASP A 10 -14.22 11.51 9.22
CA ASP A 10 -15.57 11.43 8.66
C ASP A 10 -16.16 10.06 9.03
N PRO A 11 -17.30 9.98 9.75
CA PRO A 11 -17.87 8.72 10.19
C PRO A 11 -18.82 8.06 9.19
N GLY A 12 -18.87 8.47 7.92
CA GLY A 12 -19.80 7.85 6.96
C GLY A 12 -19.61 8.27 5.51
N GLY A 13 -18.74 7.59 4.78
CA GLY A 13 -18.63 7.78 3.34
C GLY A 13 -17.87 6.63 2.69
N ARG A 14 -18.27 6.24 1.47
CA ARG A 14 -17.45 5.39 0.60
C ARG A 14 -16.02 5.95 0.62
N GLY A 15 -15.05 5.16 1.07
CA GLY A 15 -13.66 5.60 1.21
C GLY A 15 -13.22 6.27 -0.08
N ASN A 16 -12.83 7.54 0.00
CA ASN A 16 -12.37 8.25 -1.18
C ASN A 16 -11.09 7.57 -1.67
N PRO A 17 -10.92 7.39 -2.99
CA PRO A 17 -9.70 6.79 -3.53
C PRO A 17 -8.49 7.62 -3.15
N HIS A 18 -7.53 7.00 -2.47
CA HIS A 18 -6.26 7.62 -2.10
C HIS A 18 -5.28 7.52 -3.27
N MET A 19 -4.43 8.53 -3.46
CA MET A 19 -3.46 8.53 -4.56
C MET A 19 -2.12 8.00 -4.10
N ILE A 20 -1.71 6.83 -4.58
CA ILE A 20 -0.37 6.26 -4.33
C ILE A 20 0.61 6.63 -5.46
N SER A 21 1.81 7.06 -5.09
CA SER A 21 2.86 7.47 -6.02
C SER A 21 4.23 7.00 -5.55
N ARG A 22 5.22 6.98 -6.44
CA ARG A 22 6.61 6.62 -6.09
C ARG A 22 7.22 7.58 -5.05
N ASP A 23 6.84 8.85 -5.09
CA ASP A 23 7.25 9.87 -4.11
C ASP A 23 6.83 9.51 -2.68
N LEU A 24 5.59 9.02 -2.50
CA LEU A 24 5.10 8.57 -1.20
C LEU A 24 5.88 7.38 -0.65
N VAL A 25 6.47 6.54 -1.52
CA VAL A 25 7.33 5.45 -1.08
C VAL A 25 8.66 5.96 -0.54
N ASP A 26 9.19 7.04 -1.11
CA ASP A 26 10.41 7.68 -0.60
C ASP A 26 10.15 8.30 0.78
N GLN A 27 9.03 9.03 0.92
CA GLN A 27 8.58 9.55 2.21
C GLN A 27 8.40 8.43 3.24
N PHE A 28 7.80 7.31 2.85
CA PHE A 28 7.68 6.14 3.72
C PHE A 28 9.04 5.56 4.13
N GLY A 29 10.01 5.51 3.22
CA GLY A 29 11.38 5.09 3.53
C GLY A 29 12.06 6.01 4.56
N ALA A 30 11.88 7.33 4.42
CA ALA A 30 12.37 8.31 5.38
C ALA A 30 11.69 8.16 6.77
N LEU A 31 10.37 7.94 6.80
CA LEU A 31 9.62 7.70 8.04
C LEU A 31 10.07 6.41 8.74
N LEU A 32 10.31 5.32 8.02
CA LEU A 32 10.82 4.08 8.62
C LEU A 32 12.22 4.28 9.22
N ARG A 33 13.06 5.10 8.59
CA ARG A 33 14.38 5.46 9.12
C ARG A 33 14.28 6.28 10.40
N ASP A 34 13.38 7.27 10.43
CA ASP A 34 13.09 8.07 11.64
C ASP A 34 12.60 7.17 12.79
N HIS A 35 11.79 6.17 12.47
CA HIS A 35 11.28 5.18 13.41
C HIS A 35 12.26 4.03 13.73
N GLU A 36 13.56 4.26 13.48
CA GLU A 36 14.70 3.39 13.80
C GLU A 36 14.61 1.97 13.21
N LYS A 37 13.95 1.81 12.06
CA LYS A 37 13.94 0.51 11.37
C LYS A 37 15.29 0.23 10.73
N SER A 38 15.71 -1.03 10.79
CA SER A 38 16.93 -1.48 10.10
C SER A 38 16.81 -1.27 8.59
N ASN A 39 17.92 -0.96 7.92
CA ASN A 39 17.98 -0.81 6.46
C ASN A 39 17.34 -1.99 5.73
N ALA A 40 17.59 -3.22 6.17
CA ALA A 40 16.98 -4.42 5.60
C ALA A 40 15.43 -4.40 5.65
N THR A 41 14.83 -3.83 6.70
CA THR A 41 13.36 -3.69 6.81
C THR A 41 12.85 -2.55 5.92
N ILE A 42 13.59 -1.43 5.87
CA ILE A 42 13.25 -0.28 5.01
C ILE A 42 13.25 -0.71 3.54
N GLU A 43 14.33 -1.33 3.08
CA GLU A 43 14.46 -1.81 1.70
C GLU A 43 13.39 -2.83 1.34
N LYS A 44 13.13 -3.77 2.25
CA LYS A 44 12.08 -4.78 2.06
C LYS A 44 10.70 -4.12 1.93
N TYR A 45 10.33 -3.25 2.85
CA TYR A 45 8.99 -2.64 2.86
C TYR A 45 8.79 -1.69 1.68
N THR A 46 9.78 -0.86 1.35
CA THR A 46 9.72 0.03 0.19
C THR A 46 9.66 -0.76 -1.13
N ARG A 47 10.40 -1.88 -1.24
CA ARG A 47 10.29 -2.79 -2.38
C ARG A 47 8.91 -3.45 -2.49
N ASP A 48 8.35 -3.92 -1.38
CA ASP A 48 7.04 -4.54 -1.36
C ASP A 48 5.94 -3.54 -1.79
N VAL A 49 6.01 -2.29 -1.31
CA VAL A 49 5.09 -1.22 -1.74
C VAL A 49 5.30 -0.84 -3.22
N ARG A 50 6.54 -0.82 -3.71
CA ARG A 50 6.82 -0.60 -5.15
C ARG A 50 6.26 -1.71 -6.03
N THR A 51 6.30 -2.96 -5.57
CA THR A 51 5.66 -4.09 -6.27
C THR A 51 4.16 -3.87 -6.43
N PHE A 52 3.50 -3.34 -5.40
CA PHE A 52 2.09 -2.98 -5.48
C PHE A 52 1.83 -1.86 -6.50
N ILE A 53 2.65 -0.80 -6.51
CA ILE A 53 2.53 0.28 -7.51
C ILE A 53 2.75 -0.26 -8.93
N ALA A 54 3.74 -1.13 -9.15
CA ALA A 54 3.98 -1.73 -10.45
C ALA A 54 2.78 -2.58 -10.92
N TRP A 55 2.16 -3.34 -10.01
CA TRP A 55 0.94 -4.08 -10.32
C TRP A 55 -0.23 -3.15 -10.68
N LEU A 56 -0.33 -1.98 -10.06
CA LEU A 56 -1.33 -0.96 -10.42
C LEU A 56 -1.05 -0.34 -11.79
N ASP A 57 0.22 -0.12 -12.13
CA ASP A 57 0.64 0.37 -13.44
C ASP A 57 0.19 -0.59 -14.55
N GLU A 58 0.43 -1.90 -14.37
CA GLU A 58 -0.05 -2.92 -15.30
C GLU A 58 -1.58 -2.99 -15.37
N ALA A 59 -2.27 -2.84 -14.24
CA ALA A 59 -3.73 -2.87 -14.18
C ALA A 59 -4.38 -1.63 -14.81
N ASP A 60 -3.78 -0.44 -14.65
CA ASP A 60 -4.25 0.83 -15.22
C ASP A 60 -3.90 0.90 -16.72
N ALA A 61 -2.74 0.39 -17.14
CA ALA A 61 -2.35 0.28 -18.55
C ALA A 61 -3.33 -0.58 -19.36
N ALA A 62 -3.90 -1.64 -18.75
CA ALA A 62 -4.95 -2.44 -19.38
C ALA A 62 -6.28 -1.69 -19.53
N ALA A 63 -6.52 -0.65 -18.73
CA ALA A 63 -7.74 0.16 -18.75
C ALA A 63 -7.58 1.47 -19.56
N ALA A 64 -6.36 1.96 -19.70
CA ALA A 64 -6.04 3.23 -20.35
C ALA A 64 -5.74 3.04 -21.85
N ALA A 65 -6.80 2.85 -22.66
CA ALA A 65 -6.71 3.04 -24.10
C ALA A 65 -6.97 4.51 -24.52
N GLU A 66 -7.45 5.37 -23.62
CA GLU A 66 -8.11 6.62 -24.05
C GLU A 66 -7.67 7.90 -23.30
N GLN A 67 -6.98 7.84 -22.16
CA GLN A 67 -6.58 9.06 -21.41
C GLN A 67 -5.21 8.90 -20.74
N GLU A 68 -4.18 8.77 -21.57
CA GLU A 68 -2.80 8.95 -21.15
C GLU A 68 -2.41 10.40 -21.39
N GLN A 69 -2.18 11.17 -20.32
CA GLN A 69 -1.20 12.26 -20.22
C GLN A 69 -1.38 12.95 -18.87
N ASN A 70 -0.38 12.82 -17.97
CA ASN A 70 -0.26 13.51 -16.69
C ASN A 70 -0.99 12.92 -15.46
N ARG A 71 -0.94 11.60 -15.25
CA ARG A 71 -1.30 11.01 -13.96
C ARG A 71 -0.04 10.80 -13.11
N THR A 72 0.02 11.43 -11.94
CA THR A 72 1.17 11.35 -11.01
C THR A 72 1.04 10.26 -9.95
N GLY A 73 0.01 9.41 -10.01
CA GLY A 73 -0.23 8.32 -9.06
C GLY A 73 -1.47 7.49 -9.37
N HIS A 74 -1.64 6.37 -8.68
CA HIS A 74 -2.77 5.44 -8.86
C HIS A 74 -3.81 5.60 -7.76
N ALA A 75 -5.08 5.48 -8.12
CA ALA A 75 -6.18 5.45 -7.16
C ALA A 75 -6.20 4.12 -6.39
N VAL A 76 -6.16 4.18 -5.07
CA VAL A 76 -6.18 3.04 -4.16
C VAL A 76 -7.37 3.18 -3.23
N ASP A 77 -8.25 2.19 -3.27
CA ASP A 77 -9.28 1.94 -2.28
C ASP A 77 -9.09 0.53 -1.69
N ARG A 78 -9.81 0.22 -0.62
CA ARG A 78 -9.92 -1.12 -0.05
C ARG A 78 -10.18 -2.21 -1.09
N GLU A 79 -11.01 -1.95 -2.11
CA GLU A 79 -11.25 -2.93 -3.17
C GLU A 79 -10.00 -3.20 -4.01
N THR A 80 -9.23 -2.17 -4.34
CA THR A 80 -7.93 -2.29 -5.03
C THR A 80 -6.97 -3.20 -4.25
N VAL A 81 -6.88 -3.00 -2.93
CA VAL A 81 -6.02 -3.83 -2.06
C VAL A 81 -6.52 -5.27 -1.99
N ARG A 82 -7.84 -5.52 -2.03
CA ARG A 82 -8.40 -6.88 -2.10
C ARG A 82 -8.05 -7.59 -3.40
N ARG A 83 -8.09 -6.88 -4.54
CA ARG A 83 -7.68 -7.44 -5.85
C ARG A 83 -6.21 -7.80 -5.85
N PHE A 84 -5.35 -6.93 -5.31
CA PHE A 84 -3.94 -7.26 -5.14
C PHE A 84 -3.72 -8.45 -4.21
N LYS A 85 -4.45 -8.53 -3.10
CA LYS A 85 -4.40 -9.69 -2.21
C LYS A 85 -4.75 -11.00 -2.94
N GLN A 86 -5.76 -11.00 -3.80
CA GLN A 86 -6.11 -12.17 -4.62
C GLN A 86 -4.97 -12.54 -5.57
N TYR A 87 -4.42 -11.57 -6.30
CA TYR A 87 -3.25 -11.75 -7.14
C TYR A 87 -2.05 -12.36 -6.36
N LEU A 88 -1.78 -11.88 -5.14
CA LEU A 88 -0.74 -12.43 -4.29
C LEU A 88 -0.98 -13.89 -3.90
N LYS A 89 -2.23 -14.30 -3.69
CA LYS A 89 -2.59 -15.68 -3.35
C LYS A 89 -2.26 -16.65 -4.49
N GLU A 90 -2.44 -16.20 -5.73
CA GLU A 90 -2.29 -17.03 -6.93
C GLU A 90 -0.83 -17.07 -7.42
N ASN A 91 -0.07 -15.99 -7.22
CA ASN A 91 1.26 -15.83 -7.79
C ASN A 91 2.40 -15.97 -6.77
N TYR A 92 2.12 -15.92 -5.46
CA TYR A 92 3.15 -15.93 -4.42
C TYR A 92 2.86 -16.95 -3.31
N ARG A 93 3.92 -17.35 -2.60
CA ARG A 93 3.79 -18.13 -1.36
C ARG A 93 3.07 -17.30 -0.30
N ILE A 94 2.26 -17.95 0.53
CA ILE A 94 1.51 -17.31 1.63
C ILE A 94 2.40 -16.49 2.55
N THR A 95 3.62 -16.95 2.82
CA THR A 95 4.61 -16.22 3.64
C THR A 95 5.07 -14.91 2.98
N SER A 96 5.35 -14.95 1.68
CA SER A 96 5.71 -13.77 0.88
C SER A 96 4.53 -12.81 0.76
N ALA A 97 3.33 -13.34 0.45
CA ALA A 97 2.11 -12.55 0.37
C ALA A 97 1.81 -11.83 1.70
N ASN A 98 1.95 -12.52 2.84
CA ASN A 98 1.76 -11.91 4.15
C ASN A 98 2.80 -10.83 4.44
N SER A 99 4.05 -11.01 4.00
CA SER A 99 5.07 -9.97 4.10
C SER A 99 4.68 -8.72 3.34
N MET A 100 4.29 -8.86 2.07
CA MET A 100 3.88 -7.74 1.22
C MET A 100 2.65 -7.02 1.78
N LEU A 101 1.64 -7.77 2.22
CA LEU A 101 0.46 -7.21 2.87
C LEU A 101 0.80 -6.50 4.20
N SER A 102 1.79 -6.98 4.95
CA SER A 102 2.24 -6.33 6.18
C SER A 102 2.95 -5.00 5.89
N ALA A 103 3.78 -4.95 4.83
CA ALA A 103 4.40 -3.72 4.38
C ALA A 103 3.35 -2.70 3.93
N LEU A 104 2.34 -3.13 3.15
CA LEU A 104 1.24 -2.29 2.70
C LEU A 104 0.39 -1.76 3.87
N ASN A 105 -0.03 -2.62 4.79
CA ASN A 105 -0.79 -2.18 5.97
C ASN A 105 0.01 -1.18 6.82
N THR A 106 1.32 -1.38 6.92
CA THR A 106 2.21 -0.42 7.59
C THR A 106 2.23 0.91 6.86
N PHE A 107 2.44 0.89 5.54
CA PHE A 107 2.39 2.08 4.68
C PHE A 107 1.05 2.84 4.82
N PHE A 108 -0.09 2.13 4.71
CA PHE A 108 -1.42 2.73 4.85
C PHE A 108 -1.61 3.36 6.22
N LYS A 109 -1.12 2.74 7.29
CA LYS A 109 -1.17 3.33 8.62
C LYS A 109 -0.38 4.64 8.70
N PHE A 110 0.79 4.73 8.08
CA PHE A 110 1.58 5.96 8.04
C PHE A 110 0.92 7.06 7.23
N MET A 111 0.23 6.71 6.15
CA MET A 111 -0.49 7.67 5.30
C MET A 111 -1.86 8.08 5.87
N GLY A 112 -2.33 7.40 6.93
CA GLY A 112 -3.68 7.60 7.49
C GLY A 112 -4.80 6.85 6.73
N TRP A 113 -4.46 5.96 5.80
CA TRP A 113 -5.39 5.23 4.92
C TRP A 113 -5.81 3.88 5.51
N GLN A 114 -6.15 3.87 6.80
CA GLN A 114 -6.42 2.63 7.53
C GLN A 114 -7.62 1.86 6.95
N GLU A 115 -8.54 2.54 6.25
CA GLU A 115 -9.66 1.90 5.55
C GLU A 115 -9.23 0.99 4.40
N CYS A 116 -8.06 1.25 3.79
CA CYS A 116 -7.49 0.42 2.73
C CYS A 116 -6.80 -0.85 3.25
N SER A 117 -6.53 -0.92 4.56
CA SER A 117 -5.83 -2.06 5.16
C SER A 117 -6.65 -3.35 5.06
N VAL A 118 -5.97 -4.45 4.76
CA VAL A 118 -6.58 -5.78 4.65
C VAL A 118 -5.97 -6.75 5.64
N MET A 119 -6.76 -7.71 6.10
CA MET A 119 -6.22 -8.81 6.89
C MET A 119 -5.27 -9.65 6.03
N ILE A 120 -4.14 -10.06 6.60
CA ILE A 120 -3.23 -11.01 5.97
C ILE A 120 -3.86 -12.41 5.89
N PHE A 121 -3.26 -13.34 5.14
CA PHE A 121 -3.72 -14.73 5.12
C PHE A 121 -3.43 -15.41 6.45
N LYS A 122 -4.41 -16.17 6.96
CA LYS A 122 -4.19 -17.09 8.09
C LYS A 122 -3.15 -18.12 7.64
N THR A 123 -1.95 -18.05 8.19
CA THR A 123 -0.97 -19.11 8.06
C THR A 123 -1.31 -20.17 9.11
N GLN A 124 -1.52 -21.41 8.66
CA GLN A 124 -1.53 -22.55 9.56
C GLN A 124 -0.07 -22.77 9.97
N ARG A 125 0.27 -22.55 11.24
CA ARG A 125 1.54 -23.04 11.78
C ARG A 125 1.48 -24.57 11.70
N VAL A 126 2.18 -25.15 10.75
CA VAL A 126 2.55 -26.57 10.83
C VAL A 126 3.64 -26.65 11.90
N ALA A 127 3.28 -27.30 13.01
CA ALA A 127 4.17 -27.61 14.12
C ALA A 127 5.12 -28.74 13.73
#